data_AF-A0A1I5D5Y5-F1
#
_entry.id   AF-A0A1I5D5Y5-F1
#
_cell.length_a   1.000
_cell.length_b   1.000
_cell.length_c   1.000
_cell.angle_alpha   90.00
_cell.angle_beta   90.00
_cell.angle_gamma   90.00
#
_symmetry.space_group_name_H-M   'P 1'
#
loop_
_entity.id
_entity.type
_entity.pdbx_description
1 polymer ?
#
loop_
_entity_poly.entity_id
_entity_poly.type
_entity_poly.pdbx_seq_one_letter_code
_entity_poly.pdbx_strand_id
1 'polypeptide(L)'
;MSGQRLRSLGVDPATGREAFADTRPGGVLEGLADAQALKAAAVLVAVVGAVLEVGKASDAELASFVPALCAALEECVGIMAVERT
;
A
#
# COMPACT_ATOMS: atom_id res chain seq x y z
N MET A 1 26.07 1.55 -11.69
CA MET A 1 25.36 2.66 -12.36
C MET A 1 24.56 3.41 -11.33
N SER A 2 24.90 4.68 -11.06
CA SER A 2 24.14 5.56 -10.16
C SER A 2 22.90 6.05 -10.90
N GLY A 3 21.83 5.26 -10.91
CA GLY A 3 20.57 5.62 -11.55
C GLY A 3 19.93 6.80 -10.81
N GLN A 4 19.54 7.84 -11.55
CA GLN A 4 18.99 9.09 -11.03
C GLN A 4 17.98 8.88 -9.91
N ARG A 5 18.34 9.35 -8.70
CA ARG A 5 17.50 9.34 -7.49
C ARG A 5 16.31 10.30 -7.61
N LEU A 6 16.49 11.39 -8.36
CA LEU A 6 15.46 12.38 -8.65
C LEU A 6 14.98 12.22 -10.08
N ARG A 7 13.66 12.04 -10.26
CA ARG A 7 13.00 11.97 -11.56
C ARG A 7 12.19 13.23 -11.79
N SER A 8 12.33 13.85 -12.95
CA SER A 8 11.51 15.01 -13.32
C SER A 8 10.04 14.60 -13.44
N LEU A 9 9.16 15.42 -12.89
CA LEU A 9 7.70 15.30 -12.98
C LEU A 9 7.11 16.29 -14.01
N GLY A 10 7.83 17.38 -14.29
CA GLY A 10 7.38 18.42 -15.20
C GLY A 10 7.92 19.80 -14.82
N VAL A 11 7.77 20.74 -15.75
CA VAL A 11 8.19 22.14 -15.59
C VAL A 11 6.96 23.04 -15.54
N ASP A 12 6.90 23.91 -14.54
CA ASP A 12 5.91 24.99 -14.45
C ASP A 12 6.20 26.03 -15.55
N PRO A 13 5.32 26.24 -16.53
CA PRO A 13 5.54 27.18 -17.61
C PRO A 13 5.50 28.66 -17.16
N ALA A 14 4.85 28.98 -16.04
CA ALA A 14 4.76 30.35 -15.54
C ALA A 14 6.03 30.80 -14.82
N THR A 15 6.72 29.88 -14.13
CA THR A 15 7.91 30.20 -13.34
C THR A 15 9.20 29.58 -13.88
N GLY A 16 9.12 28.69 -14.87
CA GLY A 16 10.25 27.91 -15.38
C GLY A 16 10.85 26.94 -14.35
N ARG A 17 10.12 26.59 -13.29
CA ARG A 17 10.63 25.71 -12.21
C ARG A 17 10.29 24.27 -12.52
N GLU A 18 11.24 23.37 -12.29
CA GLU A 18 11.05 21.93 -12.50
C GLU A 18 10.73 21.22 -11.17
N ALA A 19 9.69 20.39 -11.20
CA ALA A 19 9.32 19.52 -10.09
C ALA A 19 10.00 18.17 -10.24
N PHE A 20 10.50 17.62 -9.13
CA PHE A 20 11.17 16.32 -9.10
C PHE A 20 10.56 15.41 -8.03
N ALA A 21 10.49 14.11 -8.31
CA ALA A 21 10.20 13.07 -7.33
C ALA A 21 11.50 12.39 -6.89
N ASP A 22 11.68 12.22 -5.58
CA ASP A 22 12.72 11.33 -5.03
C ASP A 22 12.18 9.89 -4.99
N THR A 23 12.68 9.04 -5.89
CA THR A 23 12.19 7.67 -6.08
C THR A 23 13.20 6.64 -5.58
N ARG A 24 13.97 6.98 -4.55
CA ARG A 24 14.86 6.02 -3.88
C ARG A 24 14.04 4.91 -3.24
N PRO A 25 14.50 3.65 -3.34
CA PRO A 25 14.01 2.57 -2.48
C PRO A 25 14.14 2.96 -1.00
N GLY A 26 13.16 2.58 -0.18
CA GLY A 26 13.03 2.97 1.23
C GLY A 26 12.75 4.46 1.45
N GLY A 27 12.42 5.20 0.39
CA GLY A 27 12.14 6.64 0.46
C GLY A 27 10.72 6.94 0.95
N VAL A 28 10.42 8.24 1.11
CA VAL A 28 9.11 8.71 1.61
C VAL A 28 7.94 8.22 0.75
N LEU A 29 8.11 8.13 -0.57
CA LEU A 29 7.06 7.64 -1.47
C LEU A 29 6.72 6.17 -1.24
N GLU A 30 7.73 5.35 -0.95
CA GLU A 30 7.54 3.94 -0.60
C GLU A 30 6.85 3.82 0.76
N GLY A 31 7.33 4.54 1.78
CA GLY A 31 6.68 4.55 3.10
C GLY A 31 5.23 5.06 3.08
N LEU A 32 4.87 5.98 2.18
CA LEU A 32 3.48 6.39 1.99
C LEU A 32 2.63 5.30 1.33
N ALA A 33 3.19 4.56 0.38
CA ALA A 33 2.52 3.41 -0.22
C ALA A 33 2.29 2.31 0.83
N ASP A 34 3.30 2.00 1.63
CA ASP A 34 3.24 1.02 2.72
C ASP A 34 2.17 1.40 3.76
N ALA A 35 2.14 2.67 4.19
CA ALA A 35 1.13 3.16 5.12
C ALA A 35 -0.30 3.03 4.56
N GLN A 36 -0.47 3.26 3.26
CA GLN A 36 -1.77 3.11 2.60
C GLN A 36 -2.18 1.63 2.50
N ALA A 37 -1.23 0.73 2.18
CA ALA A 37 -1.47 -0.71 2.16
C ALA A 37 -1.89 -1.24 3.53
N LEU A 38 -1.16 -0.86 4.59
CA LEU A 38 -1.49 -1.20 5.98
C LEU A 38 -2.88 -0.71 6.39
N LYS A 39 -3.24 0.51 5.99
CA LYS A 39 -4.58 1.06 6.26
C LYS A 39 -5.68 0.27 5.55
N ALA A 40 -5.46 -0.11 4.28
CA ALA A 40 -6.40 -0.92 3.53
C ALA A 40 -6.58 -2.32 4.16
N ALA A 41 -5.49 -2.96 4.57
CA ALA A 41 -5.50 -4.22 5.29
C ALA A 41 -6.31 -4.14 6.60
N ALA A 42 -6.10 -3.07 7.39
CA ALA A 42 -6.83 -2.85 8.65
C ALA A 42 -8.34 -2.69 8.42
N VAL A 43 -8.75 -1.96 7.38
CA VAL A 43 -10.17 -1.83 7.01
C VAL A 43 -10.75 -3.18 6.60
N LEU A 44 -10.02 -3.96 5.81
CA LEU A 44 -10.49 -5.28 5.37
C LEU A 44 -10.70 -6.22 6.56
N VAL A 45 -9.77 -6.26 7.51
CA VAL A 45 -9.91 -7.03 8.76
C VAL A 45 -11.15 -6.59 9.54
N ALA A 46 -11.39 -5.27 9.65
CA ALA A 46 -12.56 -4.74 10.36
C ALA A 46 -13.88 -5.15 9.67
N VAL A 47 -13.95 -5.11 8.34
CA VAL A 47 -15.12 -5.54 7.58
C VAL A 47 -15.38 -7.03 7.78
N VAL A 48 -14.37 -7.88 7.59
CA VAL A 48 -14.51 -9.34 7.76
C VAL A 48 -14.89 -9.68 9.20
N GLY A 49 -14.27 -9.03 10.19
CA GLY A 49 -14.63 -9.19 11.60
C GLY A 49 -16.08 -8.83 11.88
N ALA A 50 -16.55 -7.67 11.38
CA ALA A 50 -17.95 -7.27 11.53
C ALA A 50 -18.92 -8.27 10.87
N VAL A 51 -18.56 -8.82 9.71
CA VAL A 51 -19.35 -9.84 9.01
C VAL A 51 -19.46 -11.13 9.83
N LEU A 52 -18.34 -11.57 10.43
CA LEU A 52 -18.29 -12.76 11.29
C LEU A 52 -19.11 -12.57 12.57
N GLU A 53 -18.96 -11.44 13.26
CA GLU A 53 -19.66 -11.14 14.53
C GLU A 53 -21.18 -11.03 14.34
N VAL A 54 -21.63 -10.52 13.19
CA VAL A 54 -23.07 -10.41 12.89
C VAL A 54 -23.67 -11.79 12.54
N GLY A 55 -22.86 -12.78 12.17
CA GLY A 55 -23.27 -14.17 11.95
C GLY A 55 -24.28 -14.36 10.79
N LYS A 56 -24.40 -13.37 9.90
CA LYS A 56 -25.40 -13.37 8.81
C LYS A 56 -24.83 -13.71 7.44
N ALA A 57 -23.52 -13.79 7.29
CA ALA A 57 -22.91 -14.17 6.02
C ALA A 57 -22.80 -15.68 5.89
N SER A 58 -23.07 -16.16 4.68
CA SER A 58 -22.79 -17.52 4.28
C SER A 58 -21.28 -17.76 4.09
N ASP A 59 -20.87 -19.02 4.16
CA ASP A 59 -19.48 -19.44 3.90
C ASP A 59 -19.00 -19.00 2.50
N ALA A 60 -19.90 -18.94 1.51
CA ALA A 60 -19.59 -18.48 0.16
C ALA A 60 -19.30 -16.97 0.12
N GLU A 61 -20.05 -16.16 0.86
CA GLU A 61 -19.82 -14.72 0.99
C GLU A 61 -18.51 -14.45 1.75
N LEU A 62 -18.24 -15.20 2.81
CA LEU A 62 -16.96 -15.12 3.53
C LEU A 62 -15.78 -15.56 2.66
N ALA A 63 -15.93 -16.62 1.86
CA ALA A 63 -14.90 -17.09 0.95
C ALA A 63 -14.52 -16.05 -0.10
N SER A 64 -15.43 -15.14 -0.48
CA SER A 64 -15.14 -14.06 -1.42
C SER A 64 -14.12 -13.04 -0.89
N PHE A 65 -13.98 -12.91 0.43
CA PHE A 65 -12.99 -12.03 1.06
C PHE A 65 -11.61 -12.67 1.18
N VAL A 66 -11.50 -14.00 1.09
CA VAL A 66 -10.24 -14.73 1.31
C VAL A 66 -9.13 -14.27 0.34
N PRO A 67 -9.36 -14.12 -0.99
CA PRO A 67 -8.31 -13.65 -1.88
C PRO A 67 -7.82 -12.24 -1.54
N ALA A 68 -8.72 -11.32 -1.18
CA ALA A 68 -8.36 -9.96 -0.79
C ALA A 68 -7.56 -9.96 0.52
N LEU A 69 -7.91 -10.83 1.47
CA LEU A 69 -7.22 -10.96 2.75
C LEU A 69 -5.82 -11.56 2.56
N CYS A 70 -5.68 -12.59 1.73
CA CYS A 70 -4.38 -13.16 1.37
C CYS A 70 -3.46 -12.11 0.73
N ALA A 71 -3.96 -11.36 -0.25
CA ALA A 71 -3.18 -10.32 -0.92
C ALA A 71 -2.72 -9.22 0.05
N ALA A 72 -3.63 -8.75 0.92
CA ALA A 72 -3.29 -7.76 1.93
C ALA A 72 -2.24 -8.27 2.93
N LEU A 73 -2.32 -9.54 3.32
CA LEU A 73 -1.35 -10.18 4.22
C LEU A 73 0.02 -10.35 3.57
N GLU A 74 0.08 -10.80 2.31
CA GLU A 74 1.33 -10.92 1.55
C GLU A 74 2.04 -9.57 1.44
N GLU A 75 1.29 -8.50 1.16
CA GLU A 75 1.81 -7.14 1.10
C GLU A 75 2.33 -6.67 2.46
N CYS A 76 1.56 -6.86 3.54
CA CYS A 76 2.00 -6.53 4.91
C CYS A 76 3.28 -7.29 5.32
N VAL A 77 3.38 -8.57 4.99
CA VAL A 77 4.59 -9.38 5.26
C VAL A 77 5.78 -8.87 4.46
N GLY A 78 5.57 -8.45 3.21
CA GLY A 78 6.58 -7.81 2.38
C GLY A 78 7.15 -6.56 3.05
N ILE A 79 6.27 -5.67 3.53
CA ILE A 79 6.66 -4.44 4.24
C ILE A 79 7.49 -4.78 5.49
N MET A 80 7.01 -5.69 6.34
CA MET A 80 7.72 -6.12 7.56
C MET A 80 9.08 -6.81 7.28
N ALA A 81 9.24 -7.45 6.12
CA ALA A 81 10.49 -8.08 5.73
C ALA A 81 11.55 -7.04 5.37
N VAL A 82 11.16 -5.92 4.76
CA VAL A 82 12.03 -4.81 4.37
C VAL A 82 12.52 -4.02 5.59
N GLU A 83 11.69 -3.85 6.63
CA GLU A 83 12.10 -3.14 7.86
C GLU A 83 13.21 -3.87 8.67
N ARG A 84 13.45 -5.16 8.41
CA ARG A 84 14.45 -5.98 9.14
C ARG A 84 15.83 -6.02 8.49
N THR A 85 16.02 -5.40 7.34
CA THR A 85 17.28 -5.36 6.58
C THR A 85 17.89 -3.97 6.56
#